data_AF-A0AAP2W948-F1
#
_entry.id   AF-A0AAP2W948-F1
#
_cell.length_a   1.000
_cell.length_b   1.000
_cell.length_c   1.000
_cell.angle_alpha   90.00
_cell.angle_beta   90.00
_cell.angle_gamma   90.00
#
_symmetry.space_group_name_H-M   'P 1'
#
loop_
_entity.id
_entity.type
_entity.pdbx_description
1 polymer ?
#
loop_
_entity_poly.entity_id
_entity_poly.type
_entity_poly.pdbx_seq_one_letter_code
_entity_poly.pdbx_strand_id
1 'polypeptide(L)'
;MPAKVSILDHISQEEYKRMMVCFRAVERNYMPGEIITTFGQGSALVGILLDGEAVVMRTHFDGRQTILEQLEEGDIFGETLSAAASEASLIQIISYKKTRIQFIDYGHLVKRCSNACSFHSQLVSNALMLISQKAVHLSERLDILSQRTIRDKLLSYFSLLSRKNHSESFELPFTMSDLADYLSVDRSAMMRELKKMREEGLVNVNKRAVTFPTAKQELSMWKS
;
A
#
# COMPACT_ATOMS: atom_id res chain seq x y z
N MET A 1 -0.55 -14.04 7.38
CA MET A 1 -0.82 -12.76 6.71
C MET A 1 -2.22 -12.32 7.08
N PRO A 2 -2.45 -11.10 7.60
CA PRO A 2 -3.82 -10.60 7.67
C PRO A 2 -4.38 -10.51 6.25
N ALA A 3 -5.65 -10.87 6.08
CA ALA A 3 -6.34 -10.76 4.79
C ALA A 3 -6.22 -9.32 4.25
N LYS A 4 -6.02 -9.16 2.94
CA LYS A 4 -6.08 -7.85 2.25
C LYS A 4 -7.45 -7.27 2.60
N VAL A 5 -7.47 -6.22 3.41
CA VAL A 5 -8.73 -5.53 3.74
C VAL A 5 -9.25 -4.97 2.42
N SER A 6 -10.47 -5.34 2.07
CA SER A 6 -11.18 -4.74 0.93
C SER A 6 -12.04 -3.60 1.46
N ILE A 7 -12.19 -2.54 0.67
CA ILE A 7 -13.16 -1.51 1.03
C ILE A 7 -14.58 -2.10 1.16
N LEU A 8 -14.86 -3.20 0.47
CA LEU A 8 -16.15 -3.89 0.47
C LEU A 8 -16.29 -4.98 1.54
N ASP A 9 -15.34 -5.12 2.46
CA ASP A 9 -15.43 -6.12 3.53
C ASP A 9 -16.69 -5.93 4.38
N HIS A 10 -17.35 -7.05 4.71
CA HIS A 10 -18.61 -7.08 5.46
C HIS A 10 -19.78 -6.32 4.80
N ILE A 11 -19.77 -6.17 3.48
CA ILE A 11 -20.88 -5.62 2.70
C ILE A 11 -21.41 -6.71 1.76
N SER A 12 -22.67 -7.12 1.94
CA SER A 12 -23.32 -8.07 1.03
C SER A 12 -23.57 -7.46 -0.35
N GLN A 13 -23.77 -8.31 -1.36
CA GLN A 13 -24.08 -7.85 -2.72
C GLN A 13 -25.38 -7.03 -2.81
N GLU A 14 -26.36 -7.31 -1.96
CA GLU A 14 -27.61 -6.54 -1.91
C GLU A 14 -27.40 -5.16 -1.26
N GLU A 15 -26.65 -5.10 -0.16
CA GLU A 15 -26.25 -3.85 0.49
C GLU A 15 -25.40 -2.99 -0.44
N TYR A 16 -24.46 -3.60 -1.16
CA TYR A 16 -23.65 -2.93 -2.18
C TYR A 16 -24.52 -2.25 -3.23
N LYS A 17 -25.48 -2.97 -3.82
CA LYS A 17 -26.40 -2.39 -4.83
C LYS A 17 -27.19 -1.20 -4.27
N ARG A 18 -27.74 -1.33 -3.05
CA ARG A 18 -28.49 -0.24 -2.39
C ARG A 18 -27.60 0.97 -2.09
N MET A 19 -26.37 0.71 -1.68
CA MET A 19 -25.35 1.71 -1.38
C MET A 19 -24.93 2.50 -2.62
N MET A 20 -24.71 1.81 -3.75
CA MET A 20 -24.37 2.48 -5.02
C MET A 20 -25.47 3.44 -5.48
N VAL A 21 -26.74 3.10 -5.26
CA VAL A 21 -27.87 4.02 -5.54
C VAL A 21 -27.79 5.26 -4.63
N CYS A 22 -27.52 5.08 -3.33
CA CYS A 22 -27.44 6.19 -2.38
C CYS A 22 -26.26 7.12 -2.68
N PHE A 23 -25.12 6.57 -3.11
CA PHE A 23 -23.94 7.32 -3.53
C PHE A 23 -24.05 7.94 -4.92
N ARG A 24 -25.13 7.65 -5.65
CA ARG A 24 -25.31 8.02 -7.07
C ARG A 24 -24.11 7.58 -7.89
N ALA A 25 -23.63 6.39 -7.59
CA ALA A 25 -22.41 5.87 -8.15
C ALA A 25 -22.59 5.61 -9.65
N VAL A 26 -21.58 5.94 -10.46
CA VAL A 26 -21.60 5.72 -11.91
C VAL A 26 -20.53 4.71 -12.27
N GLU A 27 -20.94 3.60 -12.89
CA GLU A 27 -20.00 2.60 -13.40
C GLU A 27 -19.52 3.01 -14.81
N ARG A 28 -18.23 2.86 -15.07
CA ARG A 28 -17.62 3.07 -16.38
C ARG A 28 -16.64 1.95 -16.71
N ASN A 29 -16.54 1.65 -18.00
CA ASN A 29 -15.60 0.68 -18.54
C ASN A 29 -14.52 1.41 -19.34
N TYR A 30 -13.30 0.92 -19.23
CA TYR A 30 -12.13 1.46 -19.91
C TYR A 30 -11.36 0.34 -20.62
N MET A 31 -10.85 0.66 -21.79
CA MET A 31 -9.96 -0.20 -22.57
C MET A 31 -8.50 0.01 -22.14
N PRO A 32 -7.60 -0.95 -22.41
CA PRO A 32 -6.17 -0.80 -22.15
C PRO A 32 -5.61 0.48 -22.77
N GLY A 33 -4.86 1.24 -21.99
CA GLY A 33 -4.24 2.53 -22.38
C GLY A 33 -5.13 3.75 -22.21
N GLU A 34 -6.43 3.60 -21.91
CA GLU A 34 -7.30 4.76 -21.69
C GLU A 34 -7.00 5.45 -20.36
N ILE A 35 -7.04 6.79 -20.40
CA ILE A 35 -6.94 7.62 -19.19
C ILE A 35 -8.29 7.58 -18.49
N ILE A 36 -8.29 7.00 -17.29
CA ILE A 36 -9.46 6.90 -16.42
C ILE A 36 -9.79 8.28 -15.83
N THR A 37 -8.78 8.96 -15.28
CA THR A 37 -8.88 10.32 -14.76
C THR A 37 -7.51 11.00 -14.65
N THR A 38 -7.51 12.32 -14.56
CA THR A 38 -6.33 13.17 -14.35
C THR A 38 -6.56 14.03 -13.12
N PHE A 39 -5.62 14.03 -12.17
CA PHE A 39 -5.72 14.85 -10.96
C PHE A 39 -5.57 16.34 -11.29
N GLY A 40 -6.21 17.20 -10.51
CA GLY A 40 -6.20 18.65 -10.69
C GLY A 40 -7.27 19.19 -11.64
N GLN A 41 -8.13 18.33 -12.20
CA GLN A 41 -9.25 18.75 -13.06
C GLN A 41 -10.55 19.06 -12.28
N GLY A 42 -10.46 19.21 -10.96
CA GLY A 42 -11.59 19.69 -10.13
C GLY A 42 -12.71 18.66 -9.90
N SER A 43 -12.50 17.39 -10.27
CA SER A 43 -13.46 16.32 -9.96
C SER A 43 -13.10 15.67 -8.62
N ALA A 44 -13.88 15.91 -7.58
CA ALA A 44 -13.78 15.21 -6.30
C ALA A 44 -14.39 13.79 -6.40
N LEU A 45 -13.98 13.01 -7.41
CA LEU A 45 -14.46 11.65 -7.64
C LEU A 45 -13.50 10.65 -6.99
N VAL A 46 -14.07 9.69 -6.28
CA VAL A 46 -13.40 8.49 -5.79
C VAL A 46 -13.76 7.35 -6.72
N GLY A 47 -12.76 6.63 -7.21
CA GLY A 47 -12.91 5.42 -8.01
C GLY A 47 -12.64 4.18 -7.17
N ILE A 48 -13.47 3.15 -7.36
CA ILE A 48 -13.24 1.79 -6.85
C ILE A 48 -13.05 0.89 -8.07
N LEU A 49 -11.94 0.16 -8.11
CA LEU A 49 -11.66 -0.79 -9.20
C LEU A 49 -12.43 -2.09 -8.95
N LEU A 50 -13.41 -2.39 -9.81
CA LEU A 50 -14.28 -3.55 -9.66
C LEU A 50 -13.79 -4.79 -10.43
N ASP A 51 -13.00 -4.59 -11.47
CA ASP A 51 -12.40 -5.64 -12.29
C ASP A 51 -11.31 -5.01 -13.19
N GLY A 52 -10.24 -5.75 -13.48
CA GLY A 52 -9.11 -5.31 -14.29
C GLY A 52 -7.91 -4.81 -13.49
N GLU A 53 -7.07 -4.00 -14.13
CA GLU A 53 -5.82 -3.47 -13.58
C GLU A 53 -5.61 -2.04 -14.09
N ALA A 54 -5.21 -1.14 -13.19
CA ALA A 54 -4.87 0.24 -13.53
C ALA A 54 -3.57 0.66 -12.84
N VAL A 55 -2.99 1.78 -13.28
CA VAL A 55 -1.79 2.35 -12.69
C VAL A 55 -1.98 3.83 -12.39
N VAL A 56 -1.48 4.26 -11.24
CA VAL A 56 -1.30 5.67 -10.91
C VAL A 56 0.04 6.08 -11.50
N MET A 57 0.03 6.99 -12.46
CA MET A 57 1.21 7.41 -13.20
C MET A 57 1.44 8.90 -13.03
N ARG A 58 2.69 9.27 -12.73
CA ARG A 58 3.16 10.66 -12.74
C ARG A 58 3.94 10.93 -14.02
N THR A 59 3.58 12.00 -14.70
CA THR A 59 4.38 12.58 -15.78
C THR A 59 5.12 13.80 -15.25
N HIS A 60 6.45 13.74 -15.30
CA HIS A 60 7.34 14.84 -14.89
C HIS A 60 7.43 15.90 -16.00
N PHE A 61 7.91 17.11 -15.69
CA PHE A 61 8.05 18.20 -16.66
C PHE A 61 8.98 17.86 -17.84
N ASP A 62 9.94 16.95 -17.64
CA ASP A 62 10.85 16.45 -18.67
C ASP A 62 10.23 15.35 -19.56
N GLY A 63 8.95 15.03 -19.35
CA GLY A 63 8.23 13.98 -20.08
C GLY A 63 8.47 12.56 -19.55
N ARG A 64 9.32 12.37 -18.54
CA ARG A 64 9.51 11.06 -17.92
C ARG A 64 8.22 10.62 -17.23
N GLN A 65 7.89 9.34 -17.34
CA GLN A 65 6.75 8.73 -16.64
C GLN A 65 7.24 7.86 -15.49
N THR A 66 6.56 7.91 -14.36
CA THR A 66 6.84 7.08 -13.18
C THR A 66 5.54 6.49 -12.66
N ILE A 67 5.48 5.16 -12.57
CA ILE A 67 4.37 4.47 -11.92
C ILE A 67 4.54 4.67 -10.41
N LEU A 68 3.52 5.25 -9.78
CA LEU A 68 3.47 5.50 -8.34
C LEU A 68 2.83 4.34 -7.57
N GLU A 69 1.79 3.74 -8.15
CA GLU A 69 1.00 2.67 -7.53
C GLU A 69 0.35 1.82 -8.63
N GLN A 70 0.32 0.51 -8.43
CA GLN A 70 -0.50 -0.42 -9.22
C GLN A 70 -1.82 -0.65 -8.48
N LEU A 71 -2.93 -0.64 -9.22
CA LEU A 71 -4.28 -0.80 -8.70
C LEU A 71 -4.87 -2.12 -9.20
N GLU A 72 -5.40 -2.89 -8.27
CA GLU A 72 -6.06 -4.17 -8.47
C GLU A 72 -7.53 -4.10 -8.02
N GLU A 73 -8.26 -5.19 -8.24
CA GLU A 73 -9.65 -5.31 -7.79
C GLU A 73 -9.78 -5.02 -6.29
N GLY A 74 -10.75 -4.18 -5.94
CA GLY A 74 -11.03 -3.73 -4.57
C GLY A 74 -10.24 -2.49 -4.14
N ASP A 75 -9.23 -2.05 -4.91
CA ASP A 75 -8.47 -0.86 -4.58
C ASP A 75 -9.28 0.42 -4.85
N ILE A 76 -8.99 1.45 -4.05
CA ILE A 76 -9.59 2.78 -4.16
C ILE A 76 -8.56 3.81 -4.59
N PHE A 77 -9.01 4.75 -5.41
CA PHE A 77 -8.20 5.87 -5.86
C PHE A 77 -9.04 7.15 -5.98
N GLY A 78 -8.37 8.29 -6.07
CA GLY A 78 -8.99 9.59 -6.22
C GLY A 78 -8.07 10.67 -5.71
N GLU A 79 -8.16 11.86 -6.27
CA GLU A 79 -7.32 13.00 -5.89
C GLU A 79 -7.44 13.30 -4.38
N THR A 80 -8.67 13.30 -3.87
CA THR A 80 -8.98 13.54 -2.45
C THR A 80 -8.41 12.48 -1.50
N LEU A 81 -8.05 11.30 -2.02
CA LEU A 81 -7.49 10.19 -1.24
C LEU A 81 -5.98 10.00 -1.45
N SER A 82 -5.36 10.77 -2.35
CA SER A 82 -3.97 10.58 -2.74
C SER A 82 -3.04 11.60 -2.07
N ALA A 83 -2.15 11.11 -1.21
CA ALA A 83 -1.07 11.91 -0.65
C ALA A 83 -0.03 12.36 -1.71
N ALA A 84 -0.08 11.80 -2.92
CA ALA A 84 0.84 12.14 -4.01
C ALA A 84 0.37 13.35 -4.84
N ALA A 85 -0.83 13.87 -4.60
CA ALA A 85 -1.34 15.08 -5.23
C ALA A 85 -0.53 16.30 -4.73
N SER A 86 0.56 16.62 -5.42
CA SER A 86 1.24 17.90 -5.30
C SER A 86 0.93 18.77 -6.51
N GLU A 87 0.85 20.08 -6.30
CA GLU A 87 0.44 21.07 -7.32
C GLU A 87 1.32 21.11 -8.58
N ALA A 88 2.50 20.48 -8.57
CA ALA A 88 3.53 20.63 -9.60
C ALA A 88 3.70 19.40 -10.53
N SER A 89 2.84 18.38 -10.49
CA SER A 89 2.99 17.21 -11.36
C SER A 89 1.68 16.69 -11.95
N LEU A 90 1.71 16.26 -13.22
CA LEU A 90 0.55 15.65 -13.87
C LEU A 90 0.44 14.20 -13.40
N ILE A 91 -0.62 13.90 -12.64
CA ILE A 91 -0.92 12.54 -12.19
C ILE A 91 -2.17 12.03 -12.93
N GLN A 92 -2.03 10.86 -13.53
CA GLN A 92 -3.08 10.21 -14.31
C GLN A 92 -3.30 8.79 -13.81
N ILE A 93 -4.55 8.35 -13.86
CA ILE A 93 -4.91 6.95 -13.68
C ILE A 93 -5.12 6.36 -15.07
N ILE A 94 -4.38 5.33 -15.41
CA ILE A 94 -4.43 4.70 -16.74
C ILE A 94 -4.82 3.25 -16.60
N SER A 95 -5.75 2.82 -17.43
CA SER A 95 -6.19 1.44 -17.51
C SER A 95 -5.08 0.60 -18.14
N TYR A 96 -4.60 -0.43 -17.45
CA TYR A 96 -3.56 -1.33 -17.97
C TYR A 96 -4.18 -2.51 -18.74
N LYS A 97 -5.34 -2.98 -18.28
CA LYS A 97 -6.18 -3.98 -18.96
C LYS A 97 -7.57 -3.40 -19.23
N LYS A 98 -8.51 -4.21 -19.74
CA LYS A 98 -9.91 -3.82 -19.72
C LYS A 98 -10.33 -3.69 -18.26
N THR A 99 -10.79 -2.52 -17.85
CA THR A 99 -11.02 -2.20 -16.44
C THR A 99 -12.43 -1.65 -16.25
N ARG A 100 -13.08 -2.05 -15.16
CA ARG A 100 -14.41 -1.61 -14.78
C ARG A 100 -14.33 -0.89 -13.44
N ILE A 101 -14.83 0.33 -13.41
CA ILE A 101 -14.62 1.26 -12.29
C ILE A 101 -15.95 1.83 -11.86
N GLN A 102 -16.15 1.84 -10.56
CA GLN A 102 -17.25 2.53 -9.92
C GLN A 102 -16.78 3.90 -9.44
N PHE A 103 -17.38 4.97 -9.96
CA PHE A 103 -17.14 6.33 -9.48
C PHE A 103 -18.19 6.77 -8.48
N ILE A 104 -17.74 7.42 -7.42
CA ILE A 104 -18.55 8.01 -6.37
C ILE A 104 -18.04 9.44 -6.14
N ASP A 105 -18.94 10.42 -6.09
CA ASP A 105 -18.59 11.76 -5.62
C ASP A 105 -18.19 11.70 -4.15
N TYR A 106 -17.02 12.25 -3.81
CA TYR A 106 -16.49 12.26 -2.46
C TYR A 106 -17.46 12.90 -1.46
N GLY A 107 -18.19 13.94 -1.87
CA GLY A 107 -19.24 14.54 -1.07
C GLY A 107 -20.39 13.57 -0.78
N HIS A 108 -20.77 12.72 -1.73
CA HIS A 108 -21.74 11.66 -1.50
C HIS A 108 -21.20 10.53 -0.60
N LEU A 109 -19.90 10.26 -0.65
CA LEU A 109 -19.25 9.26 0.21
C LEU A 109 -19.29 9.68 1.70
N VAL A 110 -19.02 10.94 2.00
CA VAL A 110 -18.92 11.44 3.40
C VAL A 110 -20.21 12.01 3.97
N LYS A 111 -21.21 12.31 3.13
CA LYS A 111 -22.52 12.78 3.59
C LYS A 111 -23.27 11.67 4.31
N ARG A 112 -24.01 12.05 5.36
CA ARG A 112 -24.94 11.13 6.03
C ARG A 112 -25.95 10.61 4.99
N CYS A 113 -26.09 9.29 4.92
CA CYS A 113 -27.12 8.68 4.11
C CYS A 113 -28.50 9.13 4.60
N SER A 114 -29.34 9.68 3.71
CA SER A 114 -30.72 10.05 4.05
C SER A 114 -31.55 8.85 4.50
N ASN A 115 -31.20 7.65 4.02
CA ASN A 115 -31.85 6.39 4.37
C ASN A 115 -31.27 5.73 5.65
N ALA A 116 -30.32 6.39 6.34
CA ALA A 116 -29.67 5.90 7.56
C ALA A 116 -29.14 4.45 7.47
N CYS A 117 -28.66 4.06 6.29
CA CYS A 117 -28.13 2.73 6.02
C CYS A 117 -26.87 2.43 6.86
N SER A 118 -26.88 1.35 7.64
CA SER A 118 -25.73 0.90 8.45
C SER A 118 -24.49 0.58 7.60
N PHE A 119 -24.70 0.05 6.40
CA PHE A 119 -23.63 -0.33 5.47
C PHE A 119 -22.85 0.85 4.87
N HIS A 120 -23.38 2.09 4.91
CA HIS A 120 -22.58 3.28 4.56
C HIS A 120 -21.52 3.57 5.62
N SER A 121 -21.91 3.51 6.89
CA SER A 121 -20.98 3.67 8.00
C SER A 121 -19.92 2.56 7.98
N GLN A 122 -20.29 1.35 7.56
CA GLN A 122 -19.33 0.26 7.34
C GLN A 122 -18.32 0.61 6.24
N LEU A 123 -18.76 1.09 5.07
CA LEU A 123 -17.85 1.47 3.98
C LEU A 123 -16.86 2.57 4.41
N VAL A 124 -17.35 3.62 5.09
CA VAL A 124 -16.51 4.69 5.60
C VAL A 124 -15.54 4.17 6.66
N SER A 125 -15.98 3.28 7.55
CA SER A 125 -15.11 2.63 8.54
C SER A 125 -14.02 1.78 7.87
N ASN A 126 -14.36 1.00 6.84
CA ASN A 126 -13.41 0.20 6.07
C ASN A 126 -12.37 1.10 5.39
N ALA A 127 -12.80 2.22 4.78
CA ALA A 127 -11.90 3.20 4.18
C ALA A 127 -10.95 3.83 5.22
N LEU A 128 -11.45 4.20 6.40
CA LEU A 128 -10.60 4.70 7.49
C LEU A 128 -9.60 3.65 7.98
N MET A 129 -10.00 2.38 8.08
CA MET A 129 -9.09 1.28 8.42
C MET A 129 -7.99 1.12 7.36
N LEU A 130 -8.33 1.18 6.06
CA LEU A 130 -7.36 1.12 4.98
C LEU A 130 -6.36 2.27 5.03
N ILE A 131 -6.84 3.50 5.23
CA ILE A 131 -5.98 4.69 5.37
C ILE A 131 -5.08 4.54 6.60
N SER A 132 -5.62 4.09 7.73
CA SER A 132 -4.85 3.84 8.95
C SER A 132 -3.76 2.78 8.73
N GLN A 133 -4.07 1.69 8.04
CA GLN A 133 -3.09 0.65 7.68
C GLN A 133 -1.99 1.20 6.75
N LYS A 134 -2.35 1.99 5.72
CA LYS A 134 -1.37 2.66 4.85
C LYS A 134 -0.48 3.62 5.65
N ALA A 135 -1.05 4.37 6.61
CA ALA A 135 -0.30 5.29 7.46
C ALA A 135 0.67 4.56 8.40
N VAL A 136 0.24 3.45 9.02
CA VAL A 136 1.12 2.60 9.84
C VAL A 136 2.27 2.05 8.99
N HIS A 137 1.98 1.54 7.79
CA HIS A 137 3.02 1.02 6.91
C HIS A 137 4.03 2.10 6.48
N LEU A 138 3.54 3.31 6.22
CA LEU A 138 4.40 4.46 5.91
C LEU A 138 5.29 4.82 7.10
N SER A 139 4.74 4.84 8.32
CA SER A 139 5.49 5.10 9.56
C SER A 139 6.57 4.04 9.79
N GLU A 140 6.23 2.75 9.69
CA GLU A 140 7.19 1.65 9.82
C GLU A 140 8.33 1.79 8.81
N ARG A 141 8.02 2.19 7.56
CA ARG A 141 9.04 2.41 6.53
C ARG A 141 9.94 3.60 6.88
N LEU A 142 9.39 4.70 7.39
CA LEU A 142 10.18 5.85 7.85
C LEU A 142 11.11 5.47 9.00
N ASP A 143 10.62 4.71 9.98
CA ASP A 143 11.44 4.22 11.10
C ASP A 143 12.61 3.36 10.63
N ILE A 144 12.39 2.50 9.62
CA ILE A 144 13.46 1.72 9.00
C ILE A 144 14.43 2.62 8.23
N LEU A 145 13.93 3.52 7.38
CA LEU A 145 14.78 4.35 6.52
C LEU A 145 15.59 5.40 7.29
N SER A 146 15.13 5.80 8.47
CA SER A 146 15.84 6.72 9.37
C SER A 146 17.06 6.09 10.06
N GLN A 147 17.21 4.76 10.02
CA GLN A 147 18.37 4.08 10.58
C GLN A 147 19.64 4.45 9.80
N ARG A 148 20.73 4.71 10.53
CA ARG A 148 21.99 5.25 9.96
C ARG A 148 22.78 4.25 9.16
N THR A 149 22.77 2.98 9.58
CA THR A 149 23.59 1.93 8.95
C THR A 149 22.73 0.90 8.24
N ILE A 150 23.32 0.22 7.25
CA ILE A 150 22.64 -0.89 6.55
C ILE A 150 22.25 -2.00 7.54
N ARG A 151 23.11 -2.26 8.53
CA ARG A 151 22.86 -3.23 9.61
C ARG A 151 21.60 -2.88 10.38
N ASP A 152 21.49 -1.64 10.86
CA ASP A 152 20.34 -1.20 11.65
C ASP A 152 19.05 -1.22 10.82
N LYS A 153 19.12 -0.83 9.54
CA LYS A 153 18.00 -0.94 8.59
C LYS A 153 17.51 -2.39 8.46
N LEU A 154 18.43 -3.33 8.27
CA LEU A 154 18.12 -4.76 8.13
C LEU A 154 17.53 -5.33 9.41
N LEU A 155 18.14 -5.08 10.57
CA LEU A 155 17.65 -5.57 11.86
C LEU A 155 16.27 -5.02 12.20
N SER A 156 16.03 -3.72 11.95
CA SER A 156 14.71 -3.09 12.15
C SER A 156 13.65 -3.74 11.26
N TYR A 157 13.96 -3.96 9.98
CA TYR A 157 13.02 -4.60 9.05
C TYR A 157 12.74 -6.08 9.40
N PHE A 158 13.79 -6.85 9.72
CA PHE A 158 13.66 -8.25 10.12
C PHE A 158 12.89 -8.41 11.43
N SER A 159 13.13 -7.54 12.41
CA SER A 159 12.37 -7.53 13.66
C SER A 159 10.90 -7.17 13.44
N LEU A 160 10.61 -6.27 12.50
CA LEU A 160 9.23 -5.97 12.10
C LEU A 160 8.55 -7.19 11.49
N LEU A 161 9.21 -7.92 10.58
CA LEU A 161 8.66 -9.13 9.97
C LEU A 161 8.50 -10.28 10.97
N SER A 162 9.46 -10.49 11.88
CA SER A 162 9.35 -11.50 12.95
C SER A 162 8.11 -11.24 13.82
N ARG A 163 7.91 -9.99 14.25
CA ARG A 163 6.72 -9.59 15.03
C ARG A 163 5.42 -9.79 14.27
N LYS A 164 5.36 -9.40 12.98
CA LYS A 164 4.16 -9.58 12.14
C LYS A 164 3.81 -11.04 11.86
N ASN A 165 4.83 -11.91 11.79
CA ASN A 165 4.64 -13.35 11.58
C ASN A 165 4.53 -14.15 12.88
N HIS A 166 4.71 -13.51 14.05
CA HIS A 166 4.81 -14.17 15.35
C HIS A 166 5.83 -15.33 15.34
N SER A 167 6.95 -15.16 14.64
CA SER A 167 7.93 -16.21 14.41
C SER A 167 9.32 -15.64 14.18
N GLU A 168 10.32 -16.23 14.83
CA GLU A 168 11.74 -15.90 14.62
C GLU A 168 12.27 -16.38 13.27
N SER A 169 11.51 -17.23 12.56
CA SER A 169 11.80 -17.65 11.20
C SER A 169 10.68 -17.19 10.28
N PHE A 170 11.02 -16.43 9.24
CA PHE A 170 10.06 -15.85 8.32
C PHE A 170 10.64 -15.77 6.91
N GLU A 171 9.75 -15.68 5.92
CA GLU A 171 10.12 -15.45 4.53
C GLU A 171 9.97 -13.98 4.18
N LEU A 172 10.93 -13.44 3.44
CA LEU A 172 10.86 -12.10 2.91
C LEU A 172 9.80 -12.03 1.80
N PRO A 173 8.92 -10.99 1.82
CA PRO A 173 7.87 -10.84 0.82
C PRO A 173 8.41 -10.43 -0.57
N PHE A 174 9.68 -10.06 -0.68
CA PHE A 174 10.31 -9.60 -1.92
C PHE A 174 11.66 -10.29 -2.18
N THR A 175 12.22 -10.08 -3.37
CA THR A 175 13.58 -10.56 -3.67
C THR A 175 14.64 -9.74 -2.93
N MET A 176 15.89 -10.22 -2.90
CA MET A 176 17.01 -9.46 -2.32
C MET A 176 17.31 -8.15 -3.05
N SER A 177 17.00 -8.07 -4.35
CA SER A 177 17.15 -6.82 -5.09
C SER A 177 16.09 -5.81 -4.66
N ASP A 178 14.82 -6.25 -4.62
CA ASP A 178 13.71 -5.41 -4.17
C ASP A 178 13.88 -4.96 -2.71
N LEU A 179 14.48 -5.81 -1.85
CA LEU A 179 14.81 -5.43 -0.48
C LEU A 179 15.85 -4.30 -0.43
N ALA A 180 16.88 -4.34 -1.29
CA ALA A 180 17.87 -3.28 -1.36
C ALA A 180 17.24 -1.95 -1.79
N ASP A 181 16.35 -2.00 -2.79
CA ASP A 181 15.58 -0.84 -3.24
C ASP A 181 14.64 -0.31 -2.15
N TYR A 182 13.94 -1.22 -1.47
CA TYR A 182 13.04 -0.89 -0.35
C TYR A 182 13.78 -0.17 0.79
N LEU A 183 14.97 -0.63 1.15
CA LEU A 183 15.83 -0.06 2.19
C LEU A 183 16.65 1.16 1.70
N SER A 184 16.61 1.43 0.39
CA SER A 184 17.37 2.49 -0.28
C SER A 184 18.88 2.36 -0.01
N VAL A 185 19.43 1.19 -0.28
CA VAL A 185 20.86 0.86 -0.09
C VAL A 185 21.43 0.17 -1.33
N ASP A 186 22.75 0.27 -1.53
CA ASP A 186 23.42 -0.52 -2.55
C ASP A 186 23.32 -2.02 -2.24
N ARG A 187 22.88 -2.80 -3.24
CA ARG A 187 22.70 -4.25 -3.11
C ARG A 187 23.99 -4.96 -2.73
N SER A 188 25.13 -4.56 -3.30
CA SER A 188 26.41 -5.21 -3.01
C SER A 188 26.88 -4.94 -1.58
N ALA A 189 26.68 -3.72 -1.08
CA ALA A 189 26.94 -3.35 0.31
C ALA A 189 26.00 -4.11 1.28
N MET A 190 24.72 -4.20 0.95
CA MET A 190 23.74 -4.97 1.73
C MET A 190 24.12 -6.44 1.85
N MET A 191 24.52 -7.07 0.74
CA MET A 191 24.93 -8.48 0.75
C MET A 191 26.21 -8.72 1.56
N ARG A 192 27.18 -7.78 1.52
CA ARG A 192 28.37 -7.85 2.38
C ARG A 192 28.02 -7.74 3.86
N GLU A 193 27.12 -6.82 4.21
CA GLU A 193 26.68 -6.63 5.59
C GLU A 193 25.91 -7.85 6.09
N LEU A 194 24.99 -8.41 5.30
CA LEU A 194 24.29 -9.66 5.63
C LEU A 194 25.24 -10.84 5.86
N LYS A 195 26.27 -10.98 5.04
CA LYS A 195 27.30 -12.01 5.24
C LYS A 195 28.00 -11.82 6.60
N LYS A 196 28.36 -10.58 6.93
CA LYS A 196 29.02 -10.24 8.19
C LYS A 196 28.12 -10.50 9.40
N MET A 197 26.86 -10.07 9.34
CA MET A 197 25.85 -10.33 10.38
C MET A 197 25.62 -11.83 10.60
N ARG A 198 25.70 -12.65 9.55
CA ARG A 198 25.62 -14.12 9.65
C ARG A 198 26.86 -14.72 10.31
N GLU A 199 28.06 -14.25 9.96
CA GLU A 199 29.31 -14.66 10.60
C GLU A 199 29.35 -14.26 12.08
N GLU A 200 28.75 -13.11 12.44
CA GLU A 200 28.55 -12.65 13.82
C GLU A 200 27.41 -13.39 14.56
N GLY A 201 26.67 -14.28 13.89
CA GLY A 201 25.59 -15.05 14.50
C GLY A 201 24.35 -14.23 14.85
N LEU A 202 24.14 -13.07 14.21
CA LEU A 202 22.97 -12.21 14.45
C LEU A 202 21.73 -12.68 13.70
N VAL A 203 21.90 -13.14 12.47
CA VAL A 203 20.83 -13.62 11.59
C VAL A 203 21.35 -14.75 10.71
N ASN A 204 20.48 -15.71 10.39
CA ASN A 204 20.73 -16.65 9.30
C ASN A 204 19.86 -16.27 8.11
N VAL A 205 20.48 -16.08 6.94
CA VAL A 205 19.78 -15.72 5.71
C VAL A 205 20.10 -16.75 4.64
N ASN A 206 19.06 -17.42 4.13
CA ASN A 206 19.14 -18.36 3.03
C ASN A 206 18.08 -18.03 1.97
N LYS A 207 18.52 -17.51 0.82
CA LYS A 207 17.63 -16.96 -0.22
C LYS A 207 16.69 -15.91 0.39
N ARG A 208 15.40 -16.21 0.51
CA ARG A 208 14.38 -15.32 1.12
C ARG A 208 14.03 -15.71 2.56
N ALA A 209 14.51 -16.85 3.05
CA ALA A 209 14.27 -17.26 4.42
C ALA A 209 15.26 -16.56 5.35
N VAL A 210 14.73 -15.93 6.39
CA VAL A 210 15.52 -15.28 7.45
C VAL A 210 15.12 -15.91 8.78
N THR A 211 16.10 -16.22 9.61
CA THR A 211 15.90 -16.79 10.94
C THR A 211 16.76 -16.04 11.95
N PHE A 212 16.16 -15.55 13.03
CA PHE A 212 16.89 -15.14 14.22
C PHE A 212 17.31 -16.39 15.01
N PRO A 213 18.60 -16.55 15.32
CA PRO A 213 19.08 -17.69 16.09
C PRO A 213 18.43 -17.72 17.48
N THR A 214 17.81 -18.85 17.83
CA THR A 214 17.08 -19.03 19.07
C THR A 214 18.08 -19.19 20.23
N ALA A 215 18.21 -18.13 21.04
CA ALA A 215 18.92 -18.04 22.33
C ALA A 215 20.45 -17.77 22.31
N LYS A 216 20.81 -16.49 22.47
CA LYS A 216 21.26 -15.95 23.76
C LYS A 216 20.51 -14.65 24.06
N GLN A 217 19.72 -14.67 25.14
CA GLN A 217 19.07 -13.51 25.73
C GLN A 217 20.12 -12.55 26.29
N GLU A 218 20.59 -11.57 25.51
CA GLU A 218 21.24 -10.34 26.00
C GLU A 218 20.85 -9.12 25.14
N LEU A 219 19.56 -9.00 24.78
CA LEU A 219 18.98 -7.77 24.23
C LEU A 219 18.36 -6.88 25.32
N SER A 220 19.00 -6.84 26.50
CA SER A 220 18.68 -5.88 27.58
C SER A 220 19.36 -4.53 27.42
N MET A 221 19.86 -4.16 26.23
CA MET A 221 20.71 -2.97 26.06
C MET A 221 20.23 -1.91 25.06
N TRP A 222 18.99 -1.98 24.56
CA TRP A 222 18.50 -1.02 23.55
C TRP A 222 17.16 -0.38 23.94
N LYS A 223 17.06 0.05 25.19
CA LYS A 223 16.14 1.12 25.62
C LYS A 223 16.94 2.19 26.34
N SER A 224 17.34 3.20 25.57
CA SER A 224 17.59 4.57 26.03
C SER A 224 17.11 5.51 24.94
#